data_AF-A0A1I3TIT6-F1
#
_entry.id   AF-A0A1I3TIT6-F1
#
_cell.length_a   1.000
_cell.length_b   1.000
_cell.length_c   1.000
_cell.angle_alpha   90.00
_cell.angle_beta   90.00
_cell.angle_gamma   90.00
#
_symmetry.space_group_name_H-M   'P 1'
#
loop_
_entity.id
_entity.type
_entity.pdbx_description
1 polymer ?
#
loop_
_entity_poly.entity_id
_entity_poly.type
_entity_poly.pdbx_seq_one_letter_code
_entity_poly.pdbx_strand_id
1 'polypeptide(L)'
;MANINGTNDDDNLSGTSGADSIDGKAGDDQIDGSNGADTIKGGSDDDTIYAGGGNDVIYGDDGSSTGTLGLDASALTLSRSNLESNPWSNSEATYSNVATLDDGTVVNAKLVLVSKSDSGLQVDLSGDSGQEILLNGNNKGKMEGETATIRMEFYNAATGEPISINSTATFNDIDSERGSEQVSIDSASFTSYGTSSDTSLDVQTDGGTVVATGTEANSASDQDAWFSAAFENQSSITFTLTAREVNSGYTLSGDVIDDVDETELDPGDDEIHGGAGADTIYGEAGDDTLYGDNGDDDIYGGEGNDTIYGGQGQDEIEGGLGDDVISGGSGDDTISGGAGDDTIYADGDNDSLSGDEGSDRFVVTASGNTNISGGEDADGTDQDVIELSRGTYDYDDYRVVYTNGDPSTESGVIELLDANGNVTRRIKFEEVEQIVCFTPGTGIATPDGTVAAEQLCVGDRVFTRDNGAQEIAWVGRKDLSAADLQRQKDLIPVMIAKGALGNGLPDRDLIVSPQHRVLLTSDRAALYFEEREVLAAAKHLVGLPGIVRAKPLATSYIHFMCENHEVVLSNEAWTETFQPGAASMSGLENGQRDEILTLFPELATAKGMNDYISARKTLKKHETRLLMAS
;
A
#
# COMPACT_ATOMS: atom_id res chain seq x y z
N MET A 1 -17.76 -18.12 -24.70
CA MET A 1 -18.60 -18.19 -23.49
C MET A 1 -19.10 -19.60 -23.35
N ALA A 2 -18.15 -20.48 -23.02
CA ALA A 2 -18.34 -21.39 -21.92
C ALA A 2 -18.39 -20.59 -20.60
N ASN A 3 -19.03 -21.18 -19.60
CA ASN A 3 -18.90 -20.80 -18.22
C ASN A 3 -18.18 -21.96 -17.54
N ILE A 4 -17.11 -21.65 -16.82
CA ILE A 4 -16.22 -22.58 -16.14
C ILE A 4 -16.20 -22.11 -14.69
N ASN A 5 -16.50 -23.01 -13.76
CA ASN A 5 -16.57 -22.69 -12.35
C ASN A 5 -15.79 -23.77 -11.60
N GLY A 6 -14.86 -23.37 -10.74
CA GLY A 6 -14.10 -24.22 -9.84
C GLY A 6 -14.94 -24.73 -8.68
N THR A 7 -14.27 -25.18 -7.63
CA THR A 7 -14.87 -25.75 -6.43
C THR A 7 -14.64 -24.86 -5.22
N ASN A 8 -14.16 -25.40 -4.11
CA ASN A 8 -13.68 -24.67 -2.93
C ASN A 8 -12.45 -25.47 -2.39
N ASP A 9 -11.67 -26.01 -3.35
CA ASP A 9 -10.51 -26.89 -3.24
C ASP A 9 -9.62 -26.49 -4.43
N ASP A 10 -8.29 -26.45 -4.28
CA ASP A 10 -7.34 -26.01 -5.33
C ASP A 10 -7.55 -26.74 -6.69
N ASP A 11 -8.02 -25.97 -7.67
CA ASP A 11 -8.49 -26.37 -8.99
C ASP A 11 -7.50 -25.96 -10.09
N ASN A 12 -7.70 -26.50 -11.30
CA ASN A 12 -6.87 -26.20 -12.47
C ASN A 12 -7.82 -25.95 -13.65
N LEU A 13 -8.14 -24.67 -13.88
CA LEU A 13 -9.15 -24.23 -14.82
C LEU A 13 -8.52 -23.87 -16.17
N SER A 14 -9.25 -24.12 -17.26
CA SER A 14 -8.79 -23.75 -18.59
C SER A 14 -9.94 -23.37 -19.50
N GLY A 15 -9.86 -22.15 -20.06
CA GLY A 15 -10.72 -21.56 -21.06
C GLY A 15 -10.67 -22.28 -22.41
N THR A 16 -11.27 -21.65 -23.42
CA THR A 16 -11.34 -22.19 -24.77
C THR A 16 -10.51 -21.36 -25.74
N SER A 17 -11.10 -20.93 -26.86
CA SER A 17 -10.45 -20.01 -27.80
C SER A 17 -11.43 -18.91 -28.20
N GLY A 18 -12.24 -18.44 -27.26
CA GLY A 18 -13.16 -17.35 -27.49
C GLY A 18 -14.13 -17.02 -26.35
N ALA A 19 -13.80 -15.96 -25.61
CA ALA A 19 -14.66 -15.15 -24.77
C ALA A 19 -15.34 -15.94 -23.65
N ASP A 20 -14.62 -16.49 -22.69
CA ASP A 20 -15.16 -17.36 -21.63
C ASP A 20 -15.39 -16.62 -20.30
N SER A 21 -16.15 -17.24 -19.40
CA SER A 21 -16.35 -16.75 -18.03
C SER A 21 -15.82 -17.83 -17.10
N ILE A 22 -14.79 -17.48 -16.32
CA ILE A 22 -14.07 -18.36 -15.40
C ILE A 22 -14.17 -17.77 -13.99
N ASP A 23 -14.32 -18.66 -13.01
CA ASP A 23 -14.68 -18.37 -11.62
C ASP A 23 -14.05 -19.50 -10.79
N GLY A 24 -12.89 -19.25 -10.16
CA GLY A 24 -12.18 -20.22 -9.33
C GLY A 24 -12.94 -20.49 -8.03
N LYS A 25 -13.16 -19.41 -7.29
CA LYS A 25 -13.66 -19.29 -5.91
C LYS A 25 -12.50 -19.52 -4.93
N ALA A 26 -12.72 -20.31 -3.87
CA ALA A 26 -11.77 -20.46 -2.78
C ALA A 26 -10.74 -21.57 -3.00
N GLY A 27 -9.50 -21.28 -2.61
CA GLY A 27 -8.34 -22.17 -2.62
C GLY A 27 -7.44 -21.95 -3.83
N ASP A 28 -6.12 -22.07 -3.63
CA ASP A 28 -5.02 -21.70 -4.54
C ASP A 28 -5.19 -22.20 -6.01
N ASP A 29 -5.92 -21.47 -6.84
CA ASP A 29 -6.32 -21.88 -8.19
C ASP A 29 -5.24 -21.58 -9.25
N GLN A 30 -5.30 -22.34 -10.34
CA GLN A 30 -4.46 -22.15 -11.51
C GLN A 30 -5.34 -21.98 -12.75
N ILE A 31 -5.45 -20.76 -13.26
CA ILE A 31 -6.41 -20.39 -14.30
C ILE A 31 -5.70 -20.00 -15.62
N ASP A 32 -6.04 -20.69 -16.71
CA ASP A 32 -5.59 -20.40 -18.09
C ASP A 32 -6.80 -19.96 -18.94
N GLY A 33 -7.01 -18.65 -19.16
CA GLY A 33 -8.06 -18.12 -20.04
C GLY A 33 -7.87 -18.52 -21.52
N SER A 34 -6.62 -18.80 -21.89
CA SER A 34 -6.14 -19.24 -23.19
C SER A 34 -6.20 -18.18 -24.28
N ASN A 35 -7.36 -17.92 -24.90
CA ASN A 35 -7.53 -16.93 -25.97
C ASN A 35 -9.00 -16.50 -25.98
N GLY A 36 -9.29 -15.20 -25.97
CA GLY A 36 -10.68 -14.79 -26.05
C GLY A 36 -10.97 -13.29 -25.96
N ALA A 37 -11.80 -12.98 -24.97
CA ALA A 37 -12.28 -11.68 -24.52
C ALA A 37 -13.06 -12.04 -23.24
N ASP A 38 -12.28 -12.45 -22.26
CA ASP A 38 -12.65 -13.36 -21.19
C ASP A 38 -12.98 -12.56 -19.92
N THR A 39 -13.71 -13.18 -18.99
CA THR A 39 -13.94 -12.62 -17.66
C THR A 39 -13.51 -13.67 -16.67
N ILE A 40 -12.46 -13.39 -15.92
CA ILE A 40 -11.82 -14.30 -14.99
C ILE A 40 -11.94 -13.72 -13.59
N LYS A 41 -12.25 -14.59 -12.64
CA LYS A 41 -12.14 -14.36 -11.21
C LYS A 41 -11.25 -15.48 -10.67
N GLY A 42 -10.25 -15.13 -9.89
CA GLY A 42 -9.58 -16.07 -9.00
C GLY A 42 -10.60 -16.53 -7.97
N GLY A 43 -10.68 -15.81 -6.86
CA GLY A 43 -11.87 -15.74 -6.03
C GLY A 43 -11.57 -15.57 -4.54
N SER A 44 -10.71 -16.42 -3.98
CA SER A 44 -10.03 -16.19 -2.70
C SER A 44 -8.93 -17.20 -2.43
N ASP A 45 -8.01 -16.80 -1.53
CA ASP A 45 -6.74 -17.48 -1.29
C ASP A 45 -5.80 -17.33 -2.52
N ASP A 46 -4.48 -17.54 -2.36
CA ASP A 46 -3.46 -17.13 -3.36
C ASP A 46 -3.62 -17.77 -4.77
N ASP A 47 -4.07 -17.00 -5.77
CA ASP A 47 -4.35 -17.47 -7.12
C ASP A 47 -3.24 -17.21 -8.13
N THR A 48 -3.23 -17.99 -9.23
CA THR A 48 -2.39 -17.68 -10.41
C THR A 48 -3.21 -17.67 -11.69
N ILE A 49 -3.29 -16.50 -12.31
CA ILE A 49 -4.16 -16.24 -13.45
C ILE A 49 -3.33 -15.88 -14.71
N TYR A 50 -3.57 -16.61 -15.80
CA TYR A 50 -3.05 -16.29 -17.13
C TYR A 50 -4.23 -16.10 -18.09
N ALA A 51 -4.70 -14.86 -18.31
CA ALA A 51 -5.83 -14.59 -19.21
C ALA A 51 -5.48 -14.91 -20.68
N GLY A 52 -4.31 -14.46 -21.11
CA GLY A 52 -3.52 -15.08 -22.16
C GLY A 52 -3.64 -14.45 -23.54
N GLY A 53 -4.79 -13.91 -23.93
CA GLY A 53 -4.84 -13.09 -25.13
C GLY A 53 -6.24 -12.84 -25.68
N GLY A 54 -6.65 -11.59 -25.61
CA GLY A 54 -8.02 -11.17 -25.85
C GLY A 54 -8.15 -9.68 -25.58
N ASN A 55 -9.24 -9.34 -24.91
CA ASN A 55 -9.45 -8.05 -24.26
C ASN A 55 -10.23 -8.49 -23.02
N ASP A 56 -9.45 -8.85 -22.01
CA ASP A 56 -9.87 -9.71 -20.92
C ASP A 56 -10.10 -8.84 -19.66
N VAL A 57 -10.99 -9.28 -18.79
CA VAL A 57 -11.27 -8.61 -17.51
C VAL A 57 -10.98 -9.60 -16.41
N ILE A 58 -9.97 -9.30 -15.58
CA ILE A 58 -9.51 -10.17 -14.50
C ILE A 58 -9.75 -9.47 -13.16
N TYR A 59 -10.33 -10.22 -12.23
CA TYR A 59 -10.33 -9.94 -10.81
C TYR A 59 -9.46 -11.03 -10.18
N GLY A 60 -8.52 -10.65 -9.31
CA GLY A 60 -7.89 -11.57 -8.39
C GLY A 60 -8.94 -12.10 -7.43
N ASP A 61 -9.22 -11.31 -6.41
CA ASP A 61 -10.24 -11.62 -5.41
C ASP A 61 -11.70 -11.35 -5.83
N ASP A 62 -12.65 -12.00 -5.16
CA ASP A 62 -14.09 -11.81 -5.38
C ASP A 62 -14.70 -10.66 -4.53
N GLY A 63 -14.05 -9.48 -4.48
CA GLY A 63 -14.74 -8.22 -4.17
C GLY A 63 -14.04 -7.22 -3.23
N SER A 64 -12.89 -6.69 -3.63
CA SER A 64 -12.23 -5.50 -3.04
C SER A 64 -11.84 -4.45 -4.11
N SER A 65 -12.82 -3.93 -4.84
CA SER A 65 -12.70 -2.72 -5.70
C SER A 65 -11.77 -2.84 -6.95
N THR A 66 -12.22 -2.49 -8.16
CA THR A 66 -12.83 -1.20 -8.54
C THR A 66 -13.71 -1.32 -9.81
N GLY A 67 -13.79 -0.29 -10.67
CA GLY A 67 -14.44 -0.37 -12.00
C GLY A 67 -15.93 -0.01 -12.11
N THR A 68 -16.81 -0.43 -11.19
CA THR A 68 -18.16 0.14 -11.02
C THR A 68 -18.69 -0.14 -9.61
N LEU A 69 -18.25 0.67 -8.64
CA LEU A 69 -18.62 0.54 -7.22
C LEU A 69 -20.14 0.30 -7.04
N GLY A 70 -20.48 -0.76 -6.31
CA GLY A 70 -21.78 -0.87 -5.66
C GLY A 70 -22.00 0.35 -4.78
N LEU A 71 -23.24 0.87 -4.74
CA LEU A 71 -23.55 1.91 -3.76
C LEU A 71 -23.83 1.28 -2.40
N ASP A 72 -23.41 1.95 -1.34
CA ASP A 72 -23.79 1.66 0.03
C ASP A 72 -25.30 1.45 0.15
N ALA A 73 -25.66 0.31 0.74
CA ALA A 73 -27.03 -0.15 0.87
C ALA A 73 -27.34 -0.52 2.31
N SER A 74 -28.52 -0.12 2.78
CA SER A 74 -29.06 -0.58 4.07
C SER A 74 -29.04 -2.11 4.19
N ALA A 75 -28.61 -2.65 5.33
CA ALA A 75 -28.53 -4.09 5.61
C ALA A 75 -29.76 -4.91 5.15
N LEU A 76 -29.50 -6.13 4.67
CA LEU A 76 -30.46 -6.94 3.94
C LEU A 76 -31.66 -7.39 4.79
N THR A 77 -32.85 -6.96 4.39
CA THR A 77 -34.12 -7.29 5.06
C THR A 77 -34.97 -8.26 4.25
N LEU A 78 -34.99 -9.54 4.63
CA LEU A 78 -36.00 -10.50 4.21
C LEU A 78 -37.16 -10.55 5.21
N SER A 79 -38.39 -10.59 4.73
CA SER A 79 -39.57 -10.75 5.58
C SER A 79 -40.76 -11.34 4.84
N ARG A 80 -41.71 -11.91 5.57
CA ARG A 80 -43.02 -12.28 5.00
C ARG A 80 -43.85 -11.10 4.47
N SER A 81 -43.49 -9.86 4.81
CA SER A 81 -44.15 -8.65 4.30
C SER A 81 -43.71 -8.22 2.91
N ASN A 82 -42.47 -8.56 2.51
CA ASN A 82 -41.89 -8.19 1.22
C ASN A 82 -41.64 -9.37 0.27
N LEU A 83 -41.95 -10.60 0.68
CA LEU A 83 -42.07 -11.75 -0.21
C LEU A 83 -43.16 -11.53 -1.30
N GLU A 84 -42.75 -11.43 -2.56
CA GLU A 84 -43.64 -11.23 -3.70
C GLU A 84 -44.07 -12.55 -4.35
N SER A 85 -43.16 -13.52 -4.43
CA SER A 85 -43.41 -14.82 -5.04
C SER A 85 -43.12 -15.95 -4.06
N ASN A 86 -44.17 -16.72 -3.75
CA ASN A 86 -44.07 -18.01 -3.08
C ASN A 86 -44.36 -19.10 -4.12
N PRO A 87 -43.35 -19.65 -4.78
CA PRO A 87 -43.57 -20.73 -5.72
C PRO A 87 -43.65 -22.05 -4.96
N TRP A 88 -44.66 -22.87 -5.27
CA TRP A 88 -44.69 -24.29 -4.88
C TRP A 88 -43.69 -25.15 -5.67
N SER A 89 -42.49 -24.61 -5.90
CA SER A 89 -41.28 -25.25 -6.42
C SER A 89 -40.10 -24.78 -5.59
N ASN A 90 -39.53 -25.71 -4.82
CA ASN A 90 -38.50 -25.54 -3.79
C ASN A 90 -37.11 -25.13 -4.35
N SER A 91 -37.05 -24.07 -5.15
CA SER A 91 -35.86 -23.72 -5.95
C SER A 91 -35.59 -22.22 -6.09
N GLU A 92 -36.60 -21.36 -5.91
CA GLU A 92 -36.41 -19.91 -5.91
C GLU A 92 -37.49 -19.21 -5.06
N ALA A 93 -37.24 -17.96 -4.66
CA ALA A 93 -38.23 -17.06 -4.06
C ALA A 93 -37.84 -15.60 -4.35
N THR A 94 -38.81 -14.68 -4.44
CA THR A 94 -38.55 -13.26 -4.76
C THR A 94 -39.06 -12.35 -3.66
N TYR A 95 -38.21 -11.42 -3.22
CA TYR A 95 -38.48 -10.42 -2.19
C TYR A 95 -38.24 -9.03 -2.79
N SER A 96 -39.15 -8.08 -2.57
CA SER A 96 -38.96 -6.69 -2.97
C SER A 96 -38.43 -5.83 -1.82
N ASN A 97 -37.81 -4.69 -2.13
CA ASN A 97 -37.35 -3.72 -1.11
C ASN A 97 -36.58 -4.41 0.03
N VAL A 98 -35.54 -5.17 -0.32
CA VAL A 98 -34.67 -5.84 0.66
C VAL A 98 -33.59 -4.92 1.19
N ALA A 99 -33.19 -3.93 0.37
CA ALA A 99 -32.26 -2.87 0.73
C ALA A 99 -32.62 -1.58 -0.02
N THR A 100 -32.06 -0.46 0.42
CA THR A 100 -32.13 0.85 -0.26
C THR A 100 -30.71 1.41 -0.35
N LEU A 101 -30.31 1.83 -1.55
CA LEU A 101 -29.02 2.46 -1.79
C LEU A 101 -29.03 3.92 -1.32
N ASP A 102 -27.85 4.48 -1.10
CA ASP A 102 -27.68 5.87 -0.65
C ASP A 102 -28.23 6.93 -1.63
N ASP A 103 -28.33 6.62 -2.94
CA ASP A 103 -29.01 7.46 -3.93
C ASP A 103 -30.55 7.39 -3.88
N GLY A 104 -31.09 6.49 -3.05
CA GLY A 104 -32.52 6.20 -2.88
C GLY A 104 -33.07 5.11 -3.81
N THR A 105 -32.22 4.41 -4.57
CA THR A 105 -32.59 3.25 -5.39
C THR A 105 -33.03 2.09 -4.49
N VAL A 106 -34.17 1.48 -4.81
CA VAL A 106 -34.70 0.32 -4.08
C VAL A 106 -34.19 -0.98 -4.72
N VAL A 107 -33.66 -1.86 -3.88
CA VAL A 107 -33.14 -3.17 -4.27
C VAL A 107 -34.18 -4.25 -3.99
N ASN A 108 -34.41 -5.14 -4.96
CA ASN A 108 -35.15 -6.39 -4.81
C ASN A 108 -34.14 -7.56 -4.82
N ALA A 109 -34.48 -8.68 -4.19
CA ALA A 109 -33.66 -9.89 -4.26
C ALA A 109 -34.44 -11.12 -4.71
N LYS A 110 -33.70 -12.08 -5.27
CA LYS A 110 -34.19 -13.41 -5.61
C LYS A 110 -33.28 -14.45 -4.96
N LEU A 111 -33.83 -15.21 -4.01
CA LEU A 111 -33.19 -16.41 -3.50
C LEU A 111 -33.27 -17.51 -4.57
N VAL A 112 -32.17 -18.23 -4.79
CA VAL A 112 -32.06 -19.38 -5.69
C VAL A 112 -31.33 -20.51 -4.97
N LEU A 113 -31.95 -21.69 -4.91
CA LEU A 113 -31.31 -22.89 -4.36
C LEU A 113 -30.29 -23.43 -5.38
N VAL A 114 -29.00 -23.31 -5.06
CA VAL A 114 -27.89 -23.74 -5.92
C VAL A 114 -27.68 -25.25 -5.78
N SER A 115 -27.50 -25.72 -4.55
CA SER A 115 -27.08 -27.10 -4.26
C SER A 115 -27.73 -27.66 -2.99
N LYS A 116 -27.66 -28.98 -2.80
CA LYS A 116 -27.97 -29.69 -1.54
C LYS A 116 -27.12 -30.94 -1.42
N SER A 117 -26.60 -31.23 -0.23
CA SER A 117 -25.79 -32.44 0.04
C SER A 117 -26.59 -33.75 -0.14
N ASP A 118 -27.83 -33.83 0.38
CA ASP A 118 -28.76 -34.94 0.14
C ASP A 118 -30.03 -34.48 -0.60
N SER A 119 -30.34 -35.14 -1.71
CA SER A 119 -31.52 -34.89 -2.55
C SER A 119 -32.88 -34.93 -1.82
N GLY A 120 -32.94 -35.59 -0.66
CA GLY A 120 -34.11 -35.72 0.21
C GLY A 120 -34.22 -34.64 1.30
N LEU A 121 -33.24 -33.74 1.43
CA LEU A 121 -33.34 -32.52 2.21
C LEU A 121 -34.42 -31.61 1.60
N GLN A 122 -35.34 -31.17 2.45
CA GLN A 122 -36.36 -30.21 2.09
C GLN A 122 -35.86 -28.82 2.43
N VAL A 123 -35.94 -27.92 1.46
CA VAL A 123 -35.71 -26.49 1.60
C VAL A 123 -37.00 -25.76 1.21
N ASP A 124 -37.32 -24.69 1.92
CA ASP A 124 -38.39 -23.75 1.62
C ASP A 124 -37.84 -22.33 1.78
N LEU A 125 -37.65 -21.64 0.65
CA LEU A 125 -37.10 -20.28 0.56
C LEU A 125 -38.15 -19.19 0.78
N SER A 126 -39.36 -19.56 1.22
CA SER A 126 -40.48 -18.64 1.47
C SER A 126 -40.89 -18.55 2.95
N GLY A 127 -40.29 -19.42 3.79
CA GLY A 127 -40.36 -19.35 5.23
C GLY A 127 -41.70 -19.73 5.89
N ASP A 128 -41.68 -19.99 7.19
CA ASP A 128 -42.91 -20.02 8.01
C ASP A 128 -42.78 -19.31 9.35
N SER A 129 -43.91 -18.73 9.78
CA SER A 129 -44.18 -18.25 11.15
C SER A 129 -43.09 -17.44 11.88
N GLY A 130 -42.26 -16.69 11.15
CA GLY A 130 -41.21 -15.82 11.72
C GLY A 130 -39.80 -16.18 11.25
N GLN A 131 -39.65 -17.20 10.41
CA GLN A 131 -38.41 -17.62 9.75
C GLN A 131 -38.57 -17.44 8.23
N GLU A 132 -37.51 -17.00 7.56
CA GLU A 132 -37.52 -16.64 6.14
C GLU A 132 -37.06 -17.81 5.25
N ILE A 133 -36.12 -18.62 5.75
CA ILE A 133 -35.62 -19.81 5.06
C ILE A 133 -35.76 -21.01 6.01
N LEU A 134 -36.40 -22.09 5.54
CA LEU A 134 -36.58 -23.32 6.32
C LEU A 134 -35.86 -24.52 5.69
N LEU A 135 -35.11 -25.25 6.52
CA LEU A 135 -34.46 -26.52 6.19
C LEU A 135 -35.11 -27.67 6.98
N ASN A 136 -35.14 -28.86 6.39
CA ASN A 136 -35.67 -30.09 7.02
C ASN A 136 -37.10 -29.98 7.60
N GLY A 137 -38.00 -29.23 6.96
CA GLY A 137 -39.41 -29.08 7.41
C GLY A 137 -40.23 -30.37 7.52
N ASN A 138 -39.71 -31.51 7.03
CA ASN A 138 -40.30 -32.84 7.27
C ASN A 138 -39.76 -33.56 8.53
N ASN A 139 -38.90 -32.90 9.32
CA ASN A 139 -38.36 -33.34 10.60
C ASN A 139 -37.74 -34.76 10.54
N LYS A 140 -36.94 -35.02 9.51
CA LYS A 140 -36.18 -36.27 9.40
C LYS A 140 -34.84 -36.09 10.10
N GLY A 141 -34.67 -36.74 11.26
CA GLY A 141 -33.38 -36.78 11.97
C GLY A 141 -32.20 -37.29 11.14
N LYS A 142 -32.46 -38.04 10.06
CA LYS A 142 -31.44 -38.49 9.10
C LYS A 142 -30.89 -37.39 8.18
N MET A 143 -31.28 -36.13 8.40
CA MET A 143 -30.87 -34.96 7.62
C MET A 143 -30.08 -33.96 8.47
N GLU A 144 -29.75 -34.31 9.73
CA GLU A 144 -28.83 -33.54 10.56
C GLU A 144 -27.46 -33.47 9.90
N GLY A 145 -26.87 -32.27 9.81
CA GLY A 145 -25.58 -32.02 9.15
C GLY A 145 -25.66 -31.94 7.62
N GLU A 146 -26.85 -32.04 7.01
CA GLU A 146 -27.02 -31.89 5.56
C GLU A 146 -27.21 -30.41 5.20
N THR A 147 -26.57 -29.96 4.13
CA THR A 147 -26.46 -28.55 3.76
C THR A 147 -27.32 -28.18 2.56
N ALA A 148 -27.64 -26.89 2.46
CA ALA A 148 -28.22 -26.26 1.27
C ALA A 148 -27.50 -24.95 0.96
N THR A 149 -26.87 -24.88 -0.22
CA THR A 149 -26.22 -23.66 -0.73
C THR A 149 -27.24 -22.81 -1.49
N ILE A 150 -27.33 -21.54 -1.15
CA ILE A 150 -28.35 -20.60 -1.63
C ILE A 150 -27.62 -19.35 -2.12
N ARG A 151 -27.94 -18.91 -3.34
CA ARG A 151 -27.50 -17.62 -3.88
C ARG A 151 -28.64 -16.62 -3.78
N MET A 152 -28.34 -15.39 -3.36
CA MET A 152 -29.26 -14.26 -3.37
C MET A 152 -28.86 -13.29 -4.48
N GLU A 153 -29.66 -13.21 -5.54
CA GLU A 153 -29.41 -12.35 -6.72
C GLU A 153 -30.11 -10.99 -6.53
N PHE A 154 -29.39 -9.87 -6.68
CA PHE A 154 -29.88 -8.50 -6.46
C PHE A 154 -30.32 -7.81 -7.76
N TYR A 155 -31.41 -7.02 -7.70
CA TYR A 155 -31.96 -6.31 -8.85
C TYR A 155 -32.49 -4.92 -8.49
N ASN A 156 -32.31 -3.97 -9.39
CA ASN A 156 -32.93 -2.65 -9.28
C ASN A 156 -34.46 -2.77 -9.42
N ALA A 157 -35.23 -2.36 -8.41
CA ALA A 157 -36.68 -2.54 -8.37
C ALA A 157 -37.45 -1.78 -9.46
N ALA A 158 -36.85 -0.75 -10.08
CA ALA A 158 -37.47 0.07 -11.11
C ALA A 158 -37.20 -0.42 -12.54
N THR A 159 -36.01 -1.00 -12.80
CA THR A 159 -35.62 -1.50 -14.13
C THR A 159 -35.78 -3.00 -14.27
N GLY A 160 -35.54 -3.77 -13.19
CA GLY A 160 -35.46 -5.23 -13.19
C GLY A 160 -34.11 -5.79 -13.67
N GLU A 161 -33.13 -4.92 -13.92
CA GLU A 161 -31.76 -5.32 -14.24
C GLU A 161 -30.98 -5.69 -12.96
N PRO A 162 -29.96 -6.56 -13.03
CA PRO A 162 -29.04 -6.82 -11.92
C PRO A 162 -28.39 -5.53 -11.39
N ILE A 163 -28.01 -5.52 -10.11
CA ILE A 163 -27.34 -4.37 -9.49
C ILE A 163 -26.34 -4.85 -8.42
N SER A 164 -25.11 -4.35 -8.49
CA SER A 164 -24.10 -4.51 -7.44
C SER A 164 -24.36 -3.54 -6.29
N ILE A 165 -24.15 -3.99 -5.06
CA ILE A 165 -24.42 -3.22 -3.82
C ILE A 165 -23.35 -3.54 -2.76
N ASN A 166 -23.07 -2.58 -1.88
CA ASN A 166 -22.28 -2.80 -0.67
C ASN A 166 -23.26 -2.93 0.51
N SER A 167 -23.24 -4.03 1.27
CA SER A 167 -24.21 -4.23 2.36
C SER A 167 -23.80 -5.29 3.38
N THR A 168 -24.70 -5.53 4.35
CA THR A 168 -24.53 -6.54 5.40
C THR A 168 -25.66 -7.55 5.39
N ALA A 169 -25.33 -8.83 5.45
CA ALA A 169 -26.25 -9.93 5.67
C ALA A 169 -26.16 -10.38 7.14
N THR A 170 -27.15 -10.02 7.97
CA THR A 170 -27.22 -10.51 9.37
C THR A 170 -28.14 -11.72 9.47
N PHE A 171 -27.56 -12.88 9.78
CA PHE A 171 -28.26 -14.13 10.06
C PHE A 171 -28.57 -14.24 11.55
N ASN A 172 -29.85 -14.38 11.88
CA ASN A 172 -30.35 -14.40 13.26
C ASN A 172 -30.80 -15.79 13.70
N ASP A 173 -30.83 -16.01 15.02
CA ASP A 173 -31.39 -17.18 15.71
C ASP A 173 -30.67 -18.51 15.42
N ILE A 174 -29.35 -18.49 15.18
CA ILE A 174 -28.58 -19.72 14.90
C ILE A 174 -28.53 -20.59 16.17
N ASP A 175 -29.33 -21.66 16.21
CA ASP A 175 -29.57 -22.44 17.42
C ASP A 175 -28.84 -23.80 17.47
N SER A 176 -28.91 -24.47 18.63
CA SER A 176 -28.42 -25.83 18.86
C SER A 176 -29.48 -26.85 19.34
N GLU A 177 -30.78 -26.60 19.11
CA GLU A 177 -31.82 -27.52 19.57
C GLU A 177 -31.89 -28.79 18.70
N ARG A 178 -31.22 -29.86 19.17
CA ARG A 178 -31.16 -31.21 18.55
C ARG A 178 -30.42 -31.22 17.21
N GLY A 179 -29.11 -31.02 17.31
CA GLY A 179 -28.23 -30.66 16.20
C GLY A 179 -28.05 -29.14 16.19
N SER A 180 -26.96 -28.66 15.59
CA SER A 180 -26.72 -27.22 15.43
C SER A 180 -27.15 -26.73 14.06
N GLU A 181 -27.74 -25.54 14.04
CA GLU A 181 -27.73 -24.69 12.86
C GLU A 181 -26.33 -24.13 12.66
N GLN A 182 -25.99 -23.92 11.39
CA GLN A 182 -24.74 -23.34 10.98
C GLN A 182 -25.01 -22.48 9.76
N VAL A 183 -24.45 -21.27 9.79
CA VAL A 183 -24.28 -20.44 8.60
C VAL A 183 -22.83 -20.57 8.18
N SER A 184 -22.62 -20.82 6.90
CA SER A 184 -21.31 -20.80 6.27
C SER A 184 -21.31 -19.80 5.13
N ILE A 185 -20.29 -18.96 5.12
CA ILE A 185 -19.97 -17.96 4.12
C ILE A 185 -18.53 -18.18 3.65
N ASP A 186 -18.20 -17.61 2.50
CA ASP A 186 -16.87 -17.59 1.93
C ASP A 186 -16.49 -16.14 1.54
N SER A 187 -15.19 -15.86 1.53
CA SER A 187 -14.54 -14.68 0.94
C SER A 187 -15.10 -14.35 -0.45
N ALA A 188 -15.33 -15.39 -1.27
CA ALA A 188 -15.94 -15.28 -2.60
C ALA A 188 -17.38 -14.67 -2.66
N SER A 189 -17.95 -14.27 -1.53
CA SER A 189 -19.22 -13.52 -1.46
C SER A 189 -19.27 -12.48 -0.34
N PHE A 190 -18.24 -12.36 0.50
CA PHE A 190 -18.24 -11.56 1.72
C PHE A 190 -16.82 -11.10 2.08
N THR A 191 -16.68 -9.84 2.49
CA THR A 191 -15.38 -9.24 2.83
C THR A 191 -15.06 -9.36 4.32
N SER A 192 -16.06 -9.21 5.18
CA SER A 192 -15.90 -9.31 6.64
C SER A 192 -17.01 -10.14 7.29
N TYR A 193 -16.77 -10.57 8.53
CA TYR A 193 -17.83 -11.08 9.39
C TYR A 193 -17.74 -10.53 10.81
N GLY A 194 -18.86 -10.57 11.53
CA GLY A 194 -18.94 -10.05 12.90
C GLY A 194 -19.94 -10.79 13.79
N THR A 195 -19.63 -10.83 15.08
CA THR A 195 -20.50 -11.38 16.13
C THR A 195 -20.60 -10.45 17.34
N SER A 196 -21.55 -10.70 18.25
CA SER A 196 -21.59 -9.98 19.54
C SER A 196 -20.37 -10.33 20.39
N SER A 197 -19.84 -9.35 21.13
CA SER A 197 -18.75 -9.55 22.11
C SER A 197 -19.04 -10.59 23.23
N ASP A 198 -20.29 -11.02 23.39
CA ASP A 198 -20.73 -12.10 24.28
C ASP A 198 -21.38 -13.29 23.54
N THR A 199 -21.02 -13.50 22.27
CA THR A 199 -21.63 -14.51 21.38
C THR A 199 -21.71 -15.93 21.95
N SER A 200 -22.82 -16.59 21.62
CA SER A 200 -23.09 -18.01 21.86
C SER A 200 -22.80 -18.88 20.62
N LEU A 201 -22.08 -18.35 19.63
CA LEU A 201 -21.64 -19.04 18.42
C LEU A 201 -20.21 -19.58 18.58
N ASP A 202 -19.95 -20.77 18.04
CA ASP A 202 -18.61 -21.28 17.77
C ASP A 202 -18.29 -20.94 16.30
N VAL A 203 -17.43 -19.93 16.09
CA VAL A 203 -17.04 -19.45 14.77
C VAL A 203 -15.65 -19.99 14.45
N GLN A 204 -15.50 -20.58 13.26
CA GLN A 204 -14.25 -21.16 12.77
C GLN A 204 -14.01 -20.68 11.34
N THR A 205 -12.78 -20.29 11.03
CA THR A 205 -12.32 -19.89 9.70
C THR A 205 -11.25 -20.88 9.22
N ASP A 206 -11.37 -21.37 7.99
CA ASP A 206 -10.49 -22.38 7.38
C ASP A 206 -10.56 -22.21 5.84
N GLY A 207 -9.51 -21.68 5.19
CA GLY A 207 -9.42 -21.44 3.73
C GLY A 207 -10.55 -20.60 3.15
N GLY A 208 -10.51 -19.27 3.34
CA GLY A 208 -11.57 -18.31 3.00
C GLY A 208 -12.95 -18.51 3.66
N THR A 209 -13.24 -19.70 4.18
CA THR A 209 -14.58 -20.12 4.59
C THR A 209 -14.78 -19.92 6.09
N VAL A 210 -15.82 -19.17 6.46
CA VAL A 210 -16.29 -19.02 7.85
C VAL A 210 -17.46 -19.93 8.10
N VAL A 211 -17.46 -20.61 9.25
CA VAL A 211 -18.59 -21.41 9.73
C VAL A 211 -19.00 -20.95 11.13
N ALA A 212 -20.13 -20.26 11.23
CA ALA A 212 -20.74 -19.86 12.49
C ALA A 212 -21.74 -20.92 12.97
N THR A 213 -21.43 -21.58 14.09
CA THR A 213 -22.21 -22.71 14.63
C THR A 213 -22.95 -22.34 15.91
N GLY A 214 -24.27 -22.54 15.95
CA GLY A 214 -25.07 -22.34 17.17
C GLY A 214 -24.67 -23.33 18.28
N THR A 215 -24.31 -22.83 19.47
CA THR A 215 -23.90 -23.69 20.60
C THR A 215 -24.96 -23.87 21.70
N GLU A 216 -26.02 -23.06 21.70
CA GLU A 216 -27.15 -23.22 22.62
C GLU A 216 -28.53 -22.90 22.02
N ALA A 217 -29.58 -22.96 22.86
CA ALA A 217 -30.96 -22.80 22.46
C ALA A 217 -31.41 -21.34 22.66
N ASN A 218 -31.35 -20.56 21.59
CA ASN A 218 -31.50 -19.10 21.63
C ASN A 218 -32.91 -18.63 21.24
N SER A 219 -33.06 -17.31 21.12
CA SER A 219 -34.30 -16.64 20.76
C SER A 219 -33.99 -15.63 19.67
N ALA A 220 -34.84 -15.54 18.63
CA ALA A 220 -34.71 -14.64 17.46
C ALA A 220 -34.66 -13.13 17.73
N SER A 221 -34.45 -12.71 18.98
CA SER A 221 -34.27 -11.32 19.40
C SER A 221 -33.07 -11.14 20.34
N ASP A 222 -32.25 -12.16 20.54
CA ASP A 222 -31.00 -12.11 21.31
C ASP A 222 -29.82 -12.08 20.34
N GLN A 223 -28.93 -11.10 20.49
CA GLN A 223 -27.86 -10.81 19.52
C GLN A 223 -26.62 -11.71 19.70
N ASP A 224 -26.52 -12.42 20.83
CA ASP A 224 -25.44 -13.38 21.07
C ASP A 224 -25.43 -14.53 20.04
N ALA A 225 -26.58 -14.84 19.44
CA ALA A 225 -26.78 -15.86 18.42
C ALA A 225 -26.86 -15.29 16.98
N TRP A 226 -26.40 -14.06 16.75
CA TRP A 226 -26.41 -13.41 15.43
C TRP A 226 -25.02 -13.45 14.80
N PHE A 227 -25.01 -13.60 13.48
CA PHE A 227 -23.81 -13.59 12.65
C PHE A 227 -24.03 -12.60 11.51
N SER A 228 -23.29 -11.49 11.51
CA SER A 228 -23.28 -10.52 10.43
C SER A 228 -22.14 -10.84 9.48
N ALA A 229 -22.36 -10.64 8.18
CA ALA A 229 -21.33 -10.72 7.14
C ALA A 229 -21.46 -9.51 6.22
N ALA A 230 -20.39 -8.73 6.06
CA ALA A 230 -20.33 -7.62 5.12
C ALA A 230 -19.91 -8.14 3.73
N PHE A 231 -20.32 -7.42 2.69
CA PHE A 231 -19.92 -7.70 1.32
C PHE A 231 -19.94 -6.42 0.49
N GLU A 232 -18.99 -6.31 -0.43
CA GLU A 232 -18.75 -5.15 -1.29
C GLU A 232 -19.02 -5.52 -2.75
N ASN A 233 -19.54 -4.59 -3.55
CA ASN A 233 -19.73 -4.71 -5.00
C ASN A 233 -20.53 -5.94 -5.52
N GLN A 234 -21.14 -6.75 -4.66
CA GLN A 234 -21.78 -7.99 -5.09
C GLN A 234 -23.13 -7.75 -5.75
N SER A 235 -23.30 -8.31 -6.96
CA SER A 235 -24.62 -8.45 -7.60
C SER A 235 -25.36 -9.72 -7.17
N SER A 236 -24.67 -10.62 -6.48
CA SER A 236 -25.26 -11.71 -5.72
C SER A 236 -24.32 -12.27 -4.66
N ILE A 237 -24.82 -12.59 -3.48
CA ILE A 237 -24.08 -13.32 -2.44
C ILE A 237 -24.48 -14.79 -2.41
N THR A 238 -23.55 -15.69 -2.08
CA THR A 238 -23.79 -17.13 -1.88
C THR A 238 -23.51 -17.52 -0.42
N PHE A 239 -24.41 -18.27 0.21
CA PHE A 239 -24.22 -18.78 1.56
C PHE A 239 -24.78 -20.19 1.72
N THR A 240 -24.22 -20.95 2.64
CA THR A 240 -24.61 -22.34 2.92
C THR A 240 -25.21 -22.48 4.31
N LEU A 241 -26.36 -23.15 4.39
CA LEU A 241 -27.09 -23.38 5.65
C LEU A 241 -27.14 -24.88 5.99
N THR A 242 -26.92 -25.22 7.27
CA THR A 242 -26.95 -26.61 7.76
C THR A 242 -28.30 -26.97 8.39
N ALA A 243 -28.77 -28.21 8.19
CA ALA A 243 -29.99 -28.72 8.80
C ALA A 243 -29.75 -29.48 10.13
N ARG A 244 -30.68 -29.34 11.08
CA ARG A 244 -30.75 -30.08 12.36
C ARG A 244 -31.54 -31.40 12.23
N GLU A 245 -31.68 -32.15 13.33
CA GLU A 245 -32.60 -33.30 13.37
C GLU A 245 -34.08 -32.91 13.13
N VAL A 246 -34.40 -31.63 13.41
CA VAL A 246 -35.72 -31.01 13.35
C VAL A 246 -35.80 -29.99 12.20
N ASN A 247 -36.92 -29.28 12.08
CA ASN A 247 -37.03 -28.13 11.20
C ASN A 247 -36.07 -27.02 11.66
N SER A 248 -35.07 -26.72 10.83
CA SER A 248 -34.19 -25.56 10.99
C SER A 248 -34.81 -24.33 10.34
N GLY A 249 -34.63 -23.15 10.92
CA GLY A 249 -35.25 -21.93 10.42
C GLY A 249 -34.42 -20.68 10.65
N TYR A 250 -33.96 -20.10 9.54
CA TYR A 250 -33.05 -18.97 9.51
C TYR A 250 -33.79 -17.68 9.15
N THR A 251 -33.39 -16.58 9.79
CA THR A 251 -33.93 -15.23 9.57
C THR A 251 -32.82 -14.28 9.15
N LEU A 252 -33.15 -13.35 8.24
CA LEU A 252 -32.25 -12.31 7.75
C LEU A 252 -32.97 -10.95 7.85
N SER A 253 -32.87 -10.23 8.98
CA SER A 253 -33.83 -9.16 9.33
C SER A 253 -33.40 -7.72 9.00
N GLY A 254 -32.17 -7.49 8.56
CA GLY A 254 -31.62 -6.15 8.33
C GLY A 254 -31.35 -5.35 9.61
N ASP A 255 -31.52 -5.96 10.78
CA ASP A 255 -30.94 -5.47 12.03
C ASP A 255 -29.44 -5.85 12.04
N VAL A 256 -28.57 -4.93 12.48
CA VAL A 256 -27.13 -5.18 12.66
C VAL A 256 -26.81 -5.40 14.14
N ILE A 257 -25.69 -6.05 14.42
CA ILE A 257 -25.21 -6.32 15.78
C ILE A 257 -24.72 -5.02 16.44
N ASP A 258 -25.15 -4.76 17.68
CA ASP A 258 -24.63 -3.67 18.51
C ASP A 258 -23.24 -4.04 19.08
N ASP A 259 -22.26 -3.12 19.03
CA ASP A 259 -20.88 -3.34 19.52
C ASP A 259 -20.23 -4.64 18.95
N VAL A 260 -20.29 -4.80 17.62
CA VAL A 260 -19.73 -5.95 16.87
C VAL A 260 -18.22 -6.13 17.09
N ASP A 261 -17.79 -7.38 17.25
CA ASP A 261 -16.39 -7.81 17.12
C ASP A 261 -16.24 -8.33 15.68
N GLU A 262 -15.68 -7.47 14.81
CA GLU A 262 -15.55 -7.67 13.37
C GLU A 262 -14.20 -8.29 13.02
N THR A 263 -14.17 -9.11 11.97
CA THR A 263 -13.00 -9.83 11.49
C THR A 263 -13.07 -9.88 9.97
N GLU A 264 -12.08 -9.28 9.32
CA GLU A 264 -11.89 -9.38 7.88
C GLU A 264 -11.62 -10.83 7.48
N LEU A 265 -11.98 -11.17 6.25
CA LEU A 265 -11.54 -12.40 5.61
C LEU A 265 -10.23 -12.09 4.89
N ASP A 266 -9.20 -12.91 5.14
CA ASP A 266 -7.89 -12.74 4.49
C ASP A 266 -8.08 -12.82 2.97
N PRO A 267 -7.75 -11.74 2.22
CA PRO A 267 -7.69 -11.77 0.76
C PRO A 267 -6.44 -12.54 0.29
N GLY A 268 -6.39 -12.91 -1.00
CA GLY A 268 -5.29 -13.70 -1.58
C GLY A 268 -4.11 -12.86 -2.05
N ASP A 269 -2.86 -13.36 -1.92
CA ASP A 269 -1.69 -12.72 -2.55
C ASP A 269 -1.55 -13.24 -4.02
N ASP A 270 -2.13 -12.56 -5.02
CA ASP A 270 -2.32 -13.12 -6.37
C ASP A 270 -1.17 -12.87 -7.37
N GLU A 271 -0.96 -13.82 -8.31
CA GLU A 271 -0.08 -13.65 -9.47
C GLU A 271 -0.88 -13.59 -10.80
N ILE A 272 -1.12 -12.38 -11.32
CA ILE A 272 -1.99 -12.14 -12.49
C ILE A 272 -1.21 -11.71 -13.73
N HIS A 273 -1.47 -12.37 -14.87
CA HIS A 273 -0.93 -12.07 -16.20
C HIS A 273 -2.07 -11.84 -17.22
N GLY A 274 -2.30 -10.60 -17.66
CA GLY A 274 -3.26 -10.24 -18.71
C GLY A 274 -2.86 -10.84 -20.06
N GLY A 275 -1.66 -10.50 -20.53
CA GLY A 275 -0.96 -11.27 -21.55
C GLY A 275 -0.92 -10.61 -22.92
N ALA A 276 -2.05 -10.43 -23.60
CA ALA A 276 -2.05 -9.93 -24.98
C ALA A 276 -3.38 -9.35 -25.45
N GLY A 277 -3.63 -8.08 -25.12
CA GLY A 277 -4.91 -7.44 -25.37
C GLY A 277 -4.90 -5.95 -25.21
N ALA A 278 -6.01 -5.43 -24.70
CA ALA A 278 -6.07 -4.22 -23.91
C ALA A 278 -7.00 -4.65 -22.78
N ASP A 279 -6.37 -5.08 -21.70
CA ASP A 279 -6.95 -5.89 -20.64
C ASP A 279 -7.27 -4.97 -19.44
N THR A 280 -8.18 -5.41 -18.57
CA THR A 280 -8.50 -4.71 -17.33
C THR A 280 -8.25 -5.64 -16.16
N ILE A 281 -7.29 -5.28 -15.30
CA ILE A 281 -6.83 -6.11 -14.18
C ILE A 281 -7.16 -5.39 -12.87
N TYR A 282 -7.80 -6.11 -11.95
CA TYR A 282 -7.97 -5.72 -10.57
C TYR A 282 -7.31 -6.81 -9.70
N GLY A 283 -6.33 -6.46 -8.86
CA GLY A 283 -5.85 -7.34 -7.80
C GLY A 283 -6.90 -7.50 -6.71
N GLU A 284 -7.40 -6.35 -6.27
CA GLU A 284 -8.49 -6.08 -5.32
C GLU A 284 -8.00 -5.98 -3.85
N ALA A 285 -7.42 -7.02 -3.25
CA ALA A 285 -6.73 -6.94 -1.97
C ALA A 285 -5.74 -8.10 -1.79
N GLY A 286 -4.73 -7.92 -0.94
CA GLY A 286 -3.59 -8.84 -0.82
C GLY A 286 -2.29 -8.17 -1.27
N ASP A 287 -1.10 -8.73 -0.98
CA ASP A 287 0.17 -8.19 -1.50
C ASP A 287 0.41 -8.70 -2.94
N ASP A 288 -0.26 -8.10 -3.93
CA ASP A 288 -0.42 -8.67 -5.28
C ASP A 288 0.81 -8.54 -6.20
N THR A 289 0.86 -9.39 -7.23
CA THR A 289 1.83 -9.28 -8.35
C THR A 289 1.13 -9.28 -9.71
N LEU A 290 1.01 -8.09 -10.31
CA LEU A 290 0.20 -7.83 -11.51
C LEU A 290 1.07 -7.57 -12.76
N TYR A 291 0.72 -8.20 -13.89
CA TYR A 291 1.37 -8.04 -15.20
C TYR A 291 0.34 -7.78 -16.32
N GLY A 292 0.31 -6.58 -16.92
CA GLY A 292 -0.49 -6.29 -18.13
C GLY A 292 0.05 -6.98 -19.39
N ASP A 293 1.38 -7.00 -19.51
CA ASP A 293 2.20 -7.76 -20.45
C ASP A 293 2.25 -7.18 -21.89
N ASN A 294 1.14 -7.17 -22.65
CA ASN A 294 1.12 -6.62 -24.03
C ASN A 294 -0.24 -6.02 -24.45
N GLY A 295 -0.49 -4.77 -24.08
CA GLY A 295 -1.65 -4.01 -24.52
C GLY A 295 -1.54 -2.54 -24.15
N ASP A 296 -2.57 -1.75 -24.47
CA ASP A 296 -2.80 -0.50 -23.75
C ASP A 296 -3.72 -0.92 -22.58
N ASP A 297 -3.17 -1.19 -21.39
CA ASP A 297 -3.87 -1.93 -20.31
C ASP A 297 -4.32 -1.01 -19.14
N ASP A 298 -5.47 -1.33 -18.52
CA ASP A 298 -5.99 -0.66 -17.31
C ASP A 298 -5.70 -1.57 -16.09
N ILE A 299 -4.87 -1.14 -15.13
CA ILE A 299 -4.45 -1.97 -13.97
C ILE A 299 -4.70 -1.24 -12.65
N TYR A 300 -5.35 -1.93 -11.73
CA TYR A 300 -5.61 -1.49 -10.36
C TYR A 300 -5.04 -2.54 -9.40
N GLY A 301 -4.17 -2.12 -8.48
CA GLY A 301 -3.67 -2.96 -7.39
C GLY A 301 -4.80 -3.28 -6.41
N GLY A 302 -4.99 -2.44 -5.39
CA GLY A 302 -6.11 -2.55 -4.47
C GLY A 302 -5.74 -2.15 -3.04
N GLU A 303 -6.01 -3.04 -2.08
CA GLU A 303 -5.49 -2.94 -0.71
C GLU A 303 -4.34 -3.92 -0.49
N GLY A 304 -3.09 -3.44 -0.50
CA GLY A 304 -1.92 -4.31 -0.61
C GLY A 304 -0.60 -3.55 -0.74
N ASN A 305 0.53 -4.25 -0.60
CA ASN A 305 1.84 -3.71 -1.01
C ASN A 305 2.21 -4.30 -2.38
N ASP A 306 1.63 -3.76 -3.42
CA ASP A 306 1.52 -4.41 -4.72
C ASP A 306 2.78 -4.27 -5.56
N THR A 307 3.03 -5.26 -6.43
CA THR A 307 4.09 -5.22 -7.43
C THR A 307 3.51 -5.23 -8.83
N ILE A 308 3.38 -4.05 -9.44
CA ILE A 308 2.64 -3.85 -10.69
C ILE A 308 3.57 -3.56 -11.87
N TYR A 309 3.36 -4.28 -12.97
CA TYR A 309 4.07 -4.09 -14.25
C TYR A 309 3.06 -3.92 -15.40
N GLY A 310 3.00 -2.74 -16.02
CA GLY A 310 2.19 -2.48 -17.22
C GLY A 310 2.66 -3.32 -18.41
N GLY A 311 3.74 -2.89 -19.06
CA GLY A 311 4.52 -3.72 -19.97
C GLY A 311 4.75 -3.08 -21.34
N GLN A 312 3.80 -3.22 -22.26
CA GLN A 312 3.94 -2.85 -23.68
C GLN A 312 2.67 -2.19 -24.27
N GLY A 313 2.38 -0.98 -23.83
CA GLY A 313 1.51 -0.04 -24.55
C GLY A 313 1.47 1.29 -23.84
N GLN A 314 0.33 1.98 -23.87
CA GLN A 314 0.09 3.14 -23.00
C GLN A 314 -0.84 2.67 -21.88
N ASP A 315 -0.25 2.41 -20.72
CA ASP A 315 -0.97 1.78 -19.61
C ASP A 315 -1.50 2.85 -18.64
N GLU A 316 -2.67 2.60 -18.04
CA GLU A 316 -3.26 3.41 -16.95
C GLU A 316 -3.23 2.56 -15.67
N ILE A 317 -2.39 2.95 -14.71
CA ILE A 317 -2.07 2.16 -13.51
C ILE A 317 -2.38 2.96 -12.23
N GLU A 318 -3.08 2.34 -11.29
CA GLU A 318 -3.32 2.82 -9.93
C GLU A 318 -2.84 1.72 -8.96
N GLY A 319 -1.94 2.05 -8.04
CA GLY A 319 -1.49 1.13 -6.99
C GLY A 319 -2.62 0.86 -6.01
N GLY A 320 -2.83 1.80 -5.07
CA GLY A 320 -4.02 1.80 -4.21
C GLY A 320 -3.70 2.19 -2.78
N LEU A 321 -3.86 1.25 -1.85
CA LEU A 321 -3.57 1.42 -0.42
C LEU A 321 -2.42 0.49 0.03
N GLY A 322 -1.21 1.03 0.18
CA GLY A 322 -0.04 0.33 0.72
C GLY A 322 1.27 0.83 0.11
N ASP A 323 2.41 0.22 0.44
CA ASP A 323 3.73 0.66 -0.04
C ASP A 323 4.08 -0.01 -1.39
N ASP A 324 3.64 0.54 -2.51
CA ASP A 324 3.62 -0.14 -3.82
C ASP A 324 4.93 -0.06 -4.62
N VAL A 325 5.09 -0.97 -5.59
CA VAL A 325 6.21 -1.05 -6.52
C VAL A 325 5.73 -1.12 -7.97
N ILE A 326 5.67 0.03 -8.64
CA ILE A 326 4.99 0.18 -9.93
C ILE A 326 5.96 0.50 -11.09
N SER A 327 5.79 -0.15 -12.24
CA SER A 327 6.57 0.06 -13.47
C SER A 327 5.68 -0.02 -14.72
N GLY A 328 5.45 1.10 -15.41
CA GLY A 328 4.69 1.11 -16.67
C GLY A 328 5.40 0.38 -17.82
N GLY A 329 6.74 0.36 -17.81
CA GLY A 329 7.52 -0.40 -18.78
C GLY A 329 7.78 0.37 -20.08
N SER A 330 6.88 0.28 -21.07
CA SER A 330 7.15 0.82 -22.41
C SER A 330 5.97 1.39 -23.21
N GLY A 331 5.58 2.60 -22.85
CA GLY A 331 4.97 3.58 -23.75
C GLY A 331 4.81 4.95 -23.09
N ASP A 332 3.75 5.68 -23.44
CA ASP A 332 3.45 6.97 -22.80
C ASP A 332 2.43 6.71 -21.66
N ASP A 333 2.90 6.20 -20.53
CA ASP A 333 2.09 5.61 -19.45
C ASP A 333 1.53 6.66 -18.45
N THR A 334 0.45 6.33 -17.75
CA THR A 334 -0.12 7.13 -16.65
C THR A 334 -0.17 6.28 -15.38
N ILE A 335 0.46 6.74 -14.30
CA ILE A 335 0.62 5.98 -13.06
C ILE A 335 0.28 6.86 -11.85
N SER A 336 -0.60 6.39 -10.97
CA SER A 336 -0.70 6.82 -9.57
C SER A 336 -0.13 5.73 -8.66
N GLY A 337 0.60 6.14 -7.63
CA GLY A 337 0.91 5.30 -6.48
C GLY A 337 -0.38 5.04 -5.69
N GLY A 338 -0.73 5.99 -4.81
CA GLY A 338 -2.02 6.01 -4.14
C GLY A 338 -1.91 6.57 -2.74
N ALA A 339 -1.95 5.70 -1.74
CA ALA A 339 -1.72 6.05 -0.35
C ALA A 339 -0.71 5.09 0.32
N GLY A 340 0.55 5.52 0.39
CA GLY A 340 1.67 4.76 0.96
C GLY A 340 3.05 5.39 0.71
N ASP A 341 4.14 4.72 1.06
CA ASP A 341 5.50 5.17 0.71
C ASP A 341 5.97 4.49 -0.60
N ASP A 342 5.45 4.93 -1.76
CA ASP A 342 5.53 4.17 -3.02
C ASP A 342 6.89 4.23 -3.75
N THR A 343 7.15 3.24 -4.60
CA THR A 343 8.30 3.21 -5.52
C THR A 343 7.88 3.06 -6.98
N ILE A 344 7.78 4.19 -7.67
CA ILE A 344 7.34 4.28 -9.06
C ILE A 344 8.54 4.40 -10.01
N TYR A 345 8.66 3.49 -10.97
CA TYR A 345 9.70 3.50 -12.00
C TYR A 345 9.29 4.34 -13.21
N ALA A 346 9.96 5.47 -13.39
CA ALA A 346 9.83 6.28 -14.61
C ALA A 346 10.71 5.67 -15.72
N ASP A 347 10.10 4.78 -16.48
CA ASP A 347 10.76 3.96 -17.47
C ASP A 347 10.91 4.68 -18.82
N GLY A 348 10.42 4.08 -19.89
CA GLY A 348 10.82 4.39 -21.24
C GLY A 348 9.70 4.97 -22.10
N ASP A 349 9.34 6.24 -21.89
CA ASP A 349 8.92 7.24 -22.88
C ASP A 349 8.28 8.46 -22.14
N ASN A 350 7.11 9.00 -22.51
CA ASN A 350 6.61 10.28 -21.96
C ASN A 350 5.51 10.12 -20.91
N ASP A 351 5.88 9.46 -19.82
CA ASP A 351 5.03 9.06 -18.71
C ASP A 351 4.50 10.24 -17.85
N SER A 352 3.38 10.02 -17.18
CA SER A 352 2.77 10.92 -16.20
C SER A 352 2.59 10.18 -14.88
N LEU A 353 3.36 10.55 -13.87
CA LEU A 353 3.44 9.86 -12.58
C LEU A 353 2.92 10.77 -11.45
N SER A 354 2.11 10.22 -10.56
CA SER A 354 1.70 10.80 -9.27
C SER A 354 2.05 9.82 -8.15
N GLY A 355 2.45 10.33 -6.99
CA GLY A 355 2.57 9.53 -5.76
C GLY A 355 1.28 9.58 -4.94
N ASP A 356 0.71 10.80 -4.84
CA ASP A 356 -0.57 11.15 -4.22
C ASP A 356 -0.55 11.38 -2.69
N GLU A 357 -0.75 10.38 -1.82
CA GLU A 357 -0.62 10.51 -0.35
C GLU A 357 0.56 9.65 0.17
N GLY A 358 1.51 10.25 0.91
CA GLY A 358 2.66 9.54 1.48
C GLY A 358 4.06 10.10 1.11
N SER A 359 5.10 9.26 1.01
CA SER A 359 6.49 9.73 0.80
C SER A 359 7.23 8.99 -0.32
N ASP A 360 7.04 9.44 -1.55
CA ASP A 360 7.23 8.60 -2.72
C ASP A 360 8.62 8.66 -3.35
N ARG A 361 8.98 7.57 -4.04
CA ARG A 361 10.27 7.38 -4.68
C ARG A 361 10.15 7.13 -6.17
N PHE A 362 10.25 8.19 -6.96
CA PHE A 362 10.29 8.12 -8.42
C PHE A 362 11.69 7.74 -8.92
N VAL A 363 11.86 6.51 -9.42
CA VAL A 363 13.13 6.02 -9.95
C VAL A 363 13.18 6.20 -11.46
N VAL A 364 13.91 7.22 -11.93
CA VAL A 364 14.04 7.49 -13.37
C VAL A 364 15.09 6.59 -14.01
N THR A 365 14.64 5.67 -14.85
CA THR A 365 15.48 4.65 -15.50
C THR A 365 15.74 4.93 -16.99
N ALA A 366 14.80 5.54 -17.73
CA ALA A 366 14.93 5.69 -19.19
C ALA A 366 14.48 7.04 -19.83
N SER A 367 13.43 7.06 -20.69
CA SER A 367 13.63 7.54 -22.08
C SER A 367 12.81 8.69 -22.71
N GLY A 368 11.79 9.28 -22.10
CA GLY A 368 11.11 10.44 -22.68
C GLY A 368 11.17 11.71 -21.83
N ASN A 369 10.04 12.42 -21.78
CA ASN A 369 9.87 13.63 -20.97
C ASN A 369 8.77 13.39 -19.94
N THR A 370 9.13 12.69 -18.86
CA THR A 370 8.22 12.37 -17.76
C THR A 370 7.72 13.63 -17.05
N ASN A 371 6.44 13.64 -16.66
CA ASN A 371 5.90 14.55 -15.65
C ASN A 371 5.75 13.78 -14.35
N ILE A 372 6.24 14.35 -13.26
CA ILE A 372 6.13 13.79 -11.91
C ILE A 372 5.37 14.81 -11.05
N SER A 373 4.34 14.35 -10.36
CA SER A 373 3.81 14.94 -9.15
C SER A 373 4.28 14.06 -8.01
N GLY A 374 4.75 14.63 -6.91
CA GLY A 374 4.90 13.88 -5.65
C GLY A 374 3.52 13.63 -5.05
N GLY A 375 3.27 14.24 -3.91
CA GLY A 375 1.93 14.36 -3.31
C GLY A 375 1.67 15.78 -2.82
N GLU A 376 0.61 15.94 -2.03
CA GLU A 376 0.55 16.95 -0.95
C GLU A 376 -0.37 16.41 0.14
N ASP A 377 0.23 15.78 1.16
CA ASP A 377 -0.49 15.25 2.32
C ASP A 377 -1.34 16.33 3.00
N ALA A 378 -2.49 15.93 3.57
CA ALA A 378 -3.35 16.83 4.31
C ALA A 378 -2.67 17.53 5.51
N ASP A 379 -1.51 17.03 5.98
CA ASP A 379 -0.68 17.64 7.02
C ASP A 379 0.69 18.20 6.56
N GLY A 380 1.07 17.98 5.29
CA GLY A 380 2.33 18.44 4.68
C GLY A 380 3.57 17.88 5.37
N THR A 381 3.63 16.55 5.55
CA THR A 381 4.79 15.86 6.14
C THR A 381 5.43 14.77 5.26
N ASP A 382 4.71 14.34 4.22
CA ASP A 382 5.15 13.82 2.93
C ASP A 382 6.52 14.31 2.43
N GLN A 383 7.21 13.41 1.72
CA GLN A 383 8.64 13.54 1.44
C GLN A 383 9.10 12.85 0.14
N ASP A 384 8.64 13.39 -0.98
CA ASP A 384 8.95 12.83 -2.31
C ASP A 384 10.41 12.99 -2.75
N VAL A 385 10.88 11.98 -3.49
CA VAL A 385 12.28 11.86 -3.95
C VAL A 385 12.35 11.33 -5.39
N ILE A 386 12.87 12.15 -6.30
CA ILE A 386 13.25 11.71 -7.66
C ILE A 386 14.68 11.18 -7.67
N GLU A 387 14.85 9.87 -7.84
CA GLU A 387 16.15 9.23 -8.07
C GLU A 387 16.51 9.22 -9.57
N LEU A 388 17.67 9.77 -9.91
CA LEU A 388 18.22 9.70 -11.27
C LEU A 388 19.21 8.52 -11.38
N SER A 389 18.72 7.34 -11.76
CA SER A 389 19.56 6.14 -11.84
C SER A 389 20.55 6.21 -13.01
N ARG A 390 21.86 6.29 -12.70
CA ARG A 390 22.93 6.36 -13.72
C ARG A 390 23.29 4.99 -14.33
N GLY A 391 22.44 3.97 -14.15
CA GLY A 391 22.79 2.56 -14.37
C GLY A 391 23.19 2.21 -15.80
N THR A 392 22.50 2.75 -16.80
CA THR A 392 22.56 2.18 -18.17
C THR A 392 22.57 3.19 -19.35
N TYR A 393 22.10 4.45 -19.21
CA TYR A 393 21.75 5.30 -20.38
C TYR A 393 22.20 6.79 -20.40
N ASP A 394 21.75 7.50 -21.45
CA ASP A 394 22.45 8.56 -22.22
C ASP A 394 22.35 10.00 -21.67
N TYR A 395 22.90 10.24 -20.48
CA TYR A 395 23.24 11.60 -20.03
C TYR A 395 24.58 11.66 -19.26
N ASP A 396 25.43 12.61 -19.65
CA ASP A 396 26.73 12.83 -19.02
C ASP A 396 26.61 13.70 -17.76
N ASP A 397 25.65 14.63 -17.74
CA ASP A 397 25.44 15.60 -16.65
C ASP A 397 23.94 15.98 -16.54
N TYR A 398 23.54 16.64 -15.46
CA TYR A 398 22.16 17.13 -15.27
C TYR A 398 22.15 18.48 -14.55
N ARG A 399 21.04 19.22 -14.66
CA ARG A 399 20.80 20.40 -13.83
C ARG A 399 19.32 20.54 -13.46
N VAL A 400 19.07 20.98 -12.23
CA VAL A 400 17.72 21.30 -11.75
C VAL A 400 17.43 22.79 -11.99
N VAL A 401 16.24 23.08 -12.52
CA VAL A 401 15.73 24.42 -12.82
C VAL A 401 14.36 24.58 -12.14
N TYR A 402 14.39 24.98 -10.87
CA TYR A 402 13.18 25.23 -10.07
C TYR A 402 12.29 26.31 -10.68
N THR A 403 10.99 26.21 -10.41
CA THR A 403 9.97 27.18 -10.82
C THR A 403 10.30 28.55 -10.22
N ASN A 404 10.31 29.59 -11.08
CA ASN A 404 10.83 30.94 -10.76
C ASN A 404 12.29 31.02 -10.25
N GLY A 405 13.03 29.90 -10.22
CA GLY A 405 14.34 29.77 -9.60
C GLY A 405 14.30 29.72 -8.07
N ASP A 406 13.17 29.31 -7.48
CA ASP A 406 12.98 29.24 -6.03
C ASP A 406 12.75 27.78 -5.57
N PRO A 407 13.71 27.15 -4.87
CA PRO A 407 13.59 25.75 -4.44
C PRO A 407 12.48 25.46 -3.41
N SER A 408 11.88 26.47 -2.77
CA SER A 408 10.69 26.29 -1.92
C SER A 408 9.38 26.56 -2.67
N THR A 409 9.36 26.14 -3.93
CA THR A 409 8.11 25.91 -4.67
C THR A 409 7.91 24.43 -4.91
N GLU A 410 8.82 23.61 -4.36
CA GLU A 410 8.98 22.17 -4.51
C GLU A 410 8.88 21.62 -5.97
N SER A 411 8.80 22.53 -6.95
CA SER A 411 8.46 22.32 -8.34
C SER A 411 9.55 22.83 -9.29
N GLY A 412 9.70 22.21 -10.45
CA GLY A 412 10.66 22.64 -11.47
C GLY A 412 10.82 21.71 -12.66
N VAL A 413 12.01 21.79 -13.25
CA VAL A 413 12.41 20.93 -14.37
C VAL A 413 13.85 20.44 -14.15
N ILE A 414 14.06 19.13 -14.23
CA ILE A 414 15.39 18.53 -14.36
C ILE A 414 15.74 18.50 -15.85
N GLU A 415 16.81 19.17 -16.25
CA GLU A 415 17.34 19.14 -17.62
C GLU A 415 18.54 18.19 -17.68
N LEU A 416 18.37 17.04 -18.36
CA LEU A 416 19.44 16.08 -18.64
C LEU A 416 20.32 16.57 -19.80
N LEU A 417 21.63 16.34 -19.73
CA LEU A 417 22.63 16.96 -20.61
C LEU A 417 23.57 15.93 -21.28
N ASP A 418 23.90 16.17 -22.55
CA ASP A 418 24.99 15.47 -23.25
C ASP A 418 26.39 15.93 -22.78
N ALA A 419 27.45 15.22 -23.19
CA ALA A 419 28.86 15.57 -22.94
C ALA A 419 29.28 16.99 -23.39
N ASN A 420 28.46 17.67 -24.19
CA ASN A 420 28.69 19.03 -24.68
C ASN A 420 27.88 20.08 -23.89
N GLY A 421 27.03 19.66 -22.94
CA GLY A 421 26.14 20.51 -22.16
C GLY A 421 24.83 20.91 -22.86
N ASN A 422 24.46 20.23 -23.95
CA ASN A 422 23.17 20.41 -24.62
C ASN A 422 22.09 19.64 -23.83
N VAL A 423 20.91 20.26 -23.66
CA VAL A 423 19.76 19.56 -23.07
C VAL A 423 19.25 18.49 -24.02
N THR A 424 19.27 17.23 -23.57
CA THR A 424 18.73 16.07 -24.29
C THR A 424 17.26 15.86 -23.97
N ARG A 425 16.89 15.91 -22.67
CA ARG A 425 15.55 15.62 -22.14
C ARG A 425 15.17 16.55 -20.98
N ARG A 426 13.88 16.53 -20.61
CA ARG A 426 13.33 17.23 -19.43
C ARG A 426 12.42 16.31 -18.65
N ILE A 427 12.62 16.26 -17.34
CA ILE A 427 11.64 15.74 -16.38
C ILE A 427 11.01 16.98 -15.73
N LYS A 428 9.68 17.12 -15.81
CA LYS A 428 8.96 18.13 -15.02
C LYS A 428 8.63 17.49 -13.67
N PHE A 429 8.82 18.23 -12.59
CA PHE A 429 8.40 17.81 -11.27
C PHE A 429 7.60 18.92 -10.59
N GLU A 430 6.59 18.56 -9.82
CA GLU A 430 5.87 19.42 -8.89
C GLU A 430 5.82 18.68 -7.54
N GLU A 431 6.04 19.41 -6.44
CA GLU A 431 6.13 18.98 -5.03
C GLU A 431 7.23 17.89 -4.68
N VAL A 432 8.55 18.23 -4.58
CA VAL A 432 9.77 17.39 -4.24
C VAL A 432 11.01 18.19 -3.59
N GLU A 433 11.94 17.64 -2.71
CA GLU A 433 12.92 18.38 -1.77
C GLU A 433 14.52 18.55 -1.94
N GLN A 434 15.47 17.96 -1.11
CA GLN A 434 16.74 18.61 -0.60
C GLN A 434 18.00 17.79 -0.05
N ILE A 435 19.07 18.51 0.46
CA ILE A 435 20.57 18.34 0.30
C ILE A 435 21.60 18.38 1.57
N VAL A 436 22.44 17.31 2.00
CA VAL A 436 23.67 17.18 3.01
C VAL A 436 25.20 16.92 2.60
N CYS A 437 26.25 17.40 3.37
CA CYS A 437 27.71 16.99 3.30
C CYS A 437 28.79 17.51 4.38
N PHE A 438 30.13 17.21 4.31
CA PHE A 438 31.28 17.81 5.12
C PHE A 438 32.39 18.56 4.30
N THR A 439 33.23 19.44 4.89
CA THR A 439 34.34 20.17 4.16
C THR A 439 35.81 19.93 4.65
N PRO A 440 36.85 20.20 3.81
CA PRO A 440 38.27 20.02 4.15
C PRO A 440 38.79 20.77 5.39
N GLY A 441 39.79 20.19 6.05
CA GLY A 441 40.41 20.71 7.27
C GLY A 441 39.63 20.40 8.54
N THR A 442 38.43 19.81 8.42
CA THR A 442 37.68 19.20 9.53
C THR A 442 38.47 18.01 10.07
N GLY A 443 38.81 18.04 11.36
CA GLY A 443 39.56 16.98 12.01
C GLY A 443 38.64 15.88 12.54
N ILE A 444 38.74 14.69 11.99
CA ILE A 444 38.02 13.49 12.44
C ILE A 444 38.91 12.72 13.42
N ALA A 445 38.37 12.30 14.56
CA ALA A 445 39.12 11.54 15.54
C ALA A 445 39.33 10.08 15.07
N THR A 446 40.56 9.59 15.16
CA THR A 446 40.93 8.17 14.96
C THR A 446 41.58 7.63 16.23
N PRO A 447 41.69 6.30 16.41
CA PRO A 447 42.42 5.71 17.53
C PRO A 447 43.88 6.17 17.67
N ASP A 448 44.52 6.58 16.57
CA ASP A 448 45.91 7.04 16.52
C ASP A 448 46.05 8.58 16.54
N GLY A 449 44.94 9.32 16.63
CA GLY A 449 44.88 10.78 16.72
C GLY A 449 43.93 11.43 15.71
N THR A 450 43.82 12.76 15.73
CA THR A 450 42.96 13.49 14.78
C THR A 450 43.56 13.51 13.37
N VAL A 451 42.81 13.06 12.37
CA VAL A 451 43.16 13.07 10.94
C VAL A 451 42.24 14.06 10.22
N ALA A 452 42.71 14.74 9.17
CA ALA A 452 41.86 15.66 8.41
C ALA A 452 40.94 14.88 7.46
N ALA A 453 39.69 15.33 7.28
CA ALA A 453 38.68 14.64 6.46
C ALA A 453 39.18 14.36 5.02
N GLU A 454 39.95 15.27 4.42
CA GLU A 454 40.54 15.10 3.08
C GLU A 454 41.72 14.11 3.01
N GLN A 455 42.10 13.50 4.12
CA GLN A 455 43.19 12.53 4.25
C GLN A 455 42.69 11.12 4.61
N LEU A 456 41.41 10.97 4.95
CA LEU A 456 40.79 9.68 5.26
C LEU A 456 40.70 8.80 4.00
N CYS A 457 40.99 7.53 4.18
CA CYS A 457 40.92 6.49 3.15
C CYS A 457 40.02 5.34 3.62
N VAL A 458 39.48 4.57 2.67
CA VAL A 458 38.84 3.29 2.96
C VAL A 458 39.85 2.38 3.68
N GLY A 459 39.43 1.78 4.80
CA GLY A 459 40.28 1.00 5.71
C GLY A 459 40.92 1.79 6.86
N ASP A 460 40.82 3.12 6.89
CA ASP A 460 41.17 3.88 8.10
C ASP A 460 40.09 3.66 9.17
N ARG A 461 40.46 3.78 10.45
CA ARG A 461 39.51 3.62 11.57
C ARG A 461 39.19 4.94 12.25
N VAL A 462 37.91 5.25 12.39
CA VAL A 462 37.41 6.46 13.06
C VAL A 462 36.83 6.13 14.44
N PHE A 463 36.86 7.11 15.34
CA PHE A 463 36.26 7.00 16.66
C PHE A 463 34.81 7.46 16.60
N THR A 464 33.90 6.58 17.01
CA THR A 464 32.46 6.75 16.97
C THR A 464 31.87 6.72 18.37
N ARG A 465 30.63 7.22 18.50
CA ARG A 465 29.90 7.28 19.76
C ARG A 465 29.30 5.94 20.15
N ASP A 466 28.80 5.20 19.16
CA ASP A 466 27.84 4.13 19.36
C ASP A 466 28.53 2.75 19.35
N ASN A 467 29.32 2.43 18.32
CA ASN A 467 30.01 1.13 18.21
C ASN A 467 31.54 1.17 18.37
N GLY A 468 32.11 2.26 18.86
CA GLY A 468 33.53 2.35 19.23
C GLY A 468 34.43 2.79 18.08
N ALA A 469 35.45 1.99 17.71
CA ALA A 469 36.37 2.36 16.62
C ALA A 469 36.03 1.57 15.36
N GLN A 470 35.34 2.20 14.41
CA GLN A 470 34.84 1.57 13.19
C GLN A 470 35.75 1.82 11.99
N GLU A 471 35.72 0.93 11.00
CA GLU A 471 36.50 1.03 9.77
C GLU A 471 35.69 1.77 8.69
N ILE A 472 36.34 2.68 7.97
CA ILE A 472 35.72 3.41 6.86
C ILE A 472 35.55 2.45 5.68
N ALA A 473 34.29 2.19 5.30
CA ALA A 473 33.93 1.36 4.15
C ALA A 473 34.01 2.13 2.82
N TRP A 474 33.80 3.45 2.84
CA TRP A 474 33.75 4.28 1.64
C TRP A 474 34.13 5.75 1.92
N VAL A 475 34.71 6.45 0.92
CA VAL A 475 35.00 7.90 0.93
C VAL A 475 34.74 8.50 -0.46
N GLY A 476 34.02 9.62 -0.52
CA GLY A 476 33.76 10.39 -1.75
C GLY A 476 34.22 11.85 -1.66
N ARG A 477 34.43 12.48 -2.82
CA ARG A 477 34.84 13.90 -2.91
C ARG A 477 34.28 14.63 -4.14
N LYS A 478 33.72 15.83 -3.92
CA LYS A 478 33.35 16.82 -4.95
C LYS A 478 34.06 18.14 -4.71
N ASP A 479 34.49 18.81 -5.76
CA ASP A 479 35.01 20.18 -5.69
C ASP A 479 34.01 21.16 -6.33
N LEU A 480 33.63 22.23 -5.62
CA LEU A 480 32.74 23.31 -6.05
C LEU A 480 33.49 24.64 -6.19
N SER A 481 33.35 25.30 -7.35
CA SER A 481 34.00 26.58 -7.64
C SER A 481 33.24 27.80 -7.08
N ALA A 482 33.88 28.97 -7.15
CA ALA A 482 33.24 30.27 -6.88
C ALA A 482 31.94 30.48 -7.67
N ALA A 483 31.88 29.96 -8.91
CA ALA A 483 30.73 30.13 -9.79
C ALA A 483 29.59 29.19 -9.41
N ASP A 484 29.90 27.98 -8.95
CA ASP A 484 28.92 26.99 -8.48
C ASP A 484 28.25 27.50 -7.22
N LEU A 485 29.03 27.91 -6.21
CA LEU A 485 28.50 28.50 -4.97
C LEU A 485 27.79 29.85 -5.15
N GLN A 486 27.98 30.55 -6.28
CA GLN A 486 27.20 31.74 -6.63
C GLN A 486 25.86 31.41 -7.31
N ARG A 487 25.78 30.27 -8.01
CA ARG A 487 24.55 29.74 -8.61
C ARG A 487 23.71 29.01 -7.57
N GLN A 488 24.31 28.09 -6.83
CA GLN A 488 23.71 27.23 -5.82
C GLN A 488 24.06 27.75 -4.42
N LYS A 489 23.33 28.78 -3.96
CA LYS A 489 23.60 29.43 -2.67
C LYS A 489 23.29 28.55 -1.48
N ASP A 490 22.46 27.53 -1.67
CA ASP A 490 22.06 26.60 -0.62
C ASP A 490 23.05 25.45 -0.43
N LEU A 491 24.07 25.35 -1.29
CA LEU A 491 25.31 24.61 -1.06
C LEU A 491 26.41 25.43 -0.36
N ILE A 492 26.14 26.66 0.09
CA ILE A 492 27.14 27.47 0.82
C ILE A 492 27.36 26.90 2.23
N PRO A 493 28.57 26.42 2.59
CA PRO A 493 28.83 25.73 3.86
C PRO A 493 28.39 26.53 5.09
N VAL A 494 28.03 25.83 6.16
CA VAL A 494 27.79 26.43 7.48
C VAL A 494 29.05 26.29 8.34
N MET A 495 29.50 27.42 8.89
CA MET A 495 30.58 27.49 9.86
C MET A 495 29.98 27.58 11.27
N ILE A 496 30.29 26.59 12.09
CA ILE A 496 29.99 26.51 13.52
C ILE A 496 31.28 26.85 14.27
N ALA A 497 31.35 28.04 14.88
CA ALA A 497 32.55 28.48 15.59
C ALA A 497 32.82 27.67 16.85
N LYS A 498 34.08 27.64 17.29
CA LYS A 498 34.52 27.02 18.55
C LYS A 498 33.59 27.37 19.73
N GLY A 499 33.04 26.35 20.37
CA GLY A 499 32.17 26.48 21.55
C GLY A 499 30.70 26.85 21.28
N ALA A 500 30.28 27.01 20.02
CA ALA A 500 28.93 27.46 19.67
C ALA A 500 27.81 26.44 19.95
N LEU A 501 28.14 25.16 20.13
CA LEU A 501 27.18 24.08 20.44
C LEU A 501 26.98 23.87 21.96
N GLY A 502 27.66 24.66 22.80
CA GLY A 502 27.67 24.47 24.25
C GLY A 502 28.76 23.50 24.72
N ASN A 503 28.95 23.42 26.04
CA ASN A 503 29.95 22.57 26.72
C ASN A 503 31.41 22.68 26.22
N GLY A 504 31.73 23.71 25.43
CA GLY A 504 33.05 23.92 24.81
C GLY A 504 33.21 23.31 23.41
N LEU A 505 32.13 22.79 22.82
CA LEU A 505 32.11 22.14 21.50
C LEU A 505 31.60 23.07 20.38
N PRO A 506 32.08 22.91 19.13
CA PRO A 506 33.27 22.16 18.75
C PRO A 506 34.53 22.80 19.38
N ASP A 507 35.64 22.07 19.51
CA ASP A 507 36.88 22.63 20.10
C ASP A 507 37.61 23.57 19.13
N ARG A 508 37.27 23.53 17.85
CA ARG A 508 37.76 24.36 16.75
C ARG A 508 36.60 24.66 15.82
N ASP A 509 36.71 25.68 14.97
CA ASP A 509 35.64 25.99 14.02
C ASP A 509 35.39 24.77 13.11
N LEU A 510 34.13 24.32 13.05
CA LEU A 510 33.65 23.20 12.24
C LEU A 510 32.94 23.78 11.01
N ILE A 511 33.33 23.34 9.81
CA ILE A 511 32.70 23.77 8.56
C ILE A 511 32.13 22.55 7.87
N VAL A 512 30.81 22.52 7.77
CA VAL A 512 30.01 21.42 7.22
C VAL A 512 29.07 21.97 6.15
N SER A 513 28.41 21.10 5.40
CA SER A 513 27.34 21.58 4.53
C SER A 513 26.17 22.13 5.34
N PRO A 514 25.23 22.84 4.70
CA PRO A 514 24.04 23.34 5.35
C PRO A 514 23.23 22.26 6.04
N GLN A 515 22.98 21.10 5.46
CA GLN A 515 22.00 20.21 6.06
C GLN A 515 22.62 19.13 6.97
N HIS A 516 23.96 19.13 7.08
CA HIS A 516 24.76 18.23 7.90
C HIS A 516 24.26 18.16 9.35
N ARG A 517 24.08 16.95 9.89
CA ARG A 517 23.54 16.75 11.24
C ARG A 517 24.60 16.76 12.33
N VAL A 518 24.31 17.51 13.38
CA VAL A 518 25.16 17.70 14.56
C VAL A 518 24.37 17.27 15.79
N LEU A 519 24.97 16.45 16.65
CA LEU A 519 24.34 15.94 17.86
C LEU A 519 24.35 17.01 18.96
N LEU A 520 23.17 17.41 19.39
CA LEU A 520 22.95 18.33 20.51
C LEU A 520 22.58 17.53 21.75
N THR A 521 23.21 17.84 22.89
CA THR A 521 22.96 17.17 24.18
C THR A 521 22.55 18.18 25.23
N SER A 522 21.35 18.05 25.81
CA SER A 522 20.90 18.94 26.89
C SER A 522 19.73 18.37 27.70
N ASP A 523 19.62 18.83 28.96
CA ASP A 523 18.47 18.52 29.82
C ASP A 523 17.13 19.05 29.28
N ARG A 524 17.15 20.04 28.36
CA ARG A 524 15.95 20.55 27.69
C ARG A 524 15.50 19.66 26.54
N ALA A 525 16.40 18.93 25.88
CA ALA A 525 16.03 17.96 24.85
C ALA A 525 15.13 16.88 25.49
N ALA A 526 15.56 16.36 26.64
CA ALA A 526 14.81 15.34 27.39
C ALA A 526 13.46 15.81 27.94
N LEU A 527 13.24 17.14 28.00
CA LEU A 527 12.02 17.74 28.54
C LEU A 527 11.04 18.16 27.43
N TYR A 528 11.52 18.35 26.20
CA TYR A 528 10.69 18.73 25.04
C TYR A 528 10.48 17.59 24.03
N PHE A 529 11.41 16.64 23.94
CA PHE A 529 11.43 15.58 22.92
C PHE A 529 11.59 14.18 23.50
N GLU A 530 11.59 14.06 24.83
CA GLU A 530 11.82 12.85 25.64
C GLU A 530 13.21 12.18 25.51
N GLU A 531 14.03 12.61 24.54
CA GLU A 531 15.41 12.17 24.33
C GLU A 531 16.47 13.20 24.83
N ARG A 532 17.56 12.72 25.44
CA ARG A 532 18.66 13.59 25.94
C ARG A 532 19.62 14.08 24.85
N GLU A 533 19.68 13.36 23.74
CA GLU A 533 20.61 13.59 22.64
C GLU A 533 19.79 13.59 21.36
N VAL A 534 19.85 14.68 20.60
CA VAL A 534 18.98 14.92 19.43
C VAL A 534 19.80 15.53 18.30
N LEU A 535 19.48 15.18 17.07
CA LEU A 535 20.22 15.65 15.90
C LEU A 535 19.60 16.94 15.34
N ALA A 536 20.44 17.88 14.90
CA ALA A 536 19.99 19.10 14.25
C ALA A 536 20.84 19.42 13.01
N ALA A 537 20.17 19.80 11.92
CA ALA A 537 20.82 20.27 10.70
C ALA A 537 21.58 21.60 10.93
N ALA A 538 22.76 21.75 10.34
CA ALA A 538 23.54 22.97 10.47
C ALA A 538 22.79 24.23 9.97
N LYS A 539 21.89 24.11 8.98
CA LYS A 539 21.06 25.20 8.42
C LYS A 539 20.06 25.72 9.45
N HIS A 540 19.59 24.85 10.35
CA HIS A 540 18.69 25.19 11.45
C HIS A 540 19.41 25.93 12.59
N LEU A 541 20.72 25.75 12.70
CA LEU A 541 21.59 26.45 13.65
C LEU A 541 22.06 27.83 13.15
N VAL A 542 21.94 28.15 11.85
CA VAL A 542 22.39 29.43 11.29
C VAL A 542 21.67 30.62 11.93
N GLY A 543 22.45 31.57 12.45
CA GLY A 543 21.96 32.76 13.15
C GLY A 543 22.05 32.66 14.68
N LEU A 544 22.38 31.47 15.23
CA LEU A 544 22.80 31.34 16.62
C LEU A 544 24.19 31.97 16.84
N PRO A 545 24.55 32.37 18.08
CA PRO A 545 25.84 32.99 18.37
C PRO A 545 27.02 32.11 17.96
N GLY A 546 27.77 32.55 16.93
CA GLY A 546 28.91 31.82 16.39
C GLY A 546 28.60 30.88 15.21
N ILE A 547 27.35 30.79 14.75
CA ILE A 547 26.96 29.88 13.64
C ILE A 547 26.45 30.69 12.45
N VAL A 548 27.16 30.63 11.33
CA VAL A 548 26.94 31.47 10.14
C VAL A 548 27.20 30.70 8.83
N ARG A 549 26.55 31.09 7.74
CA ARG A 549 26.97 30.64 6.39
C ARG A 549 28.35 31.23 6.06
N ALA A 550 29.28 30.36 5.65
CA ALA A 550 30.63 30.69 5.26
C ALA A 550 30.65 31.50 3.94
N LYS A 551 31.81 32.07 3.58
CA LYS A 551 32.01 32.78 2.30
C LYS A 551 33.30 32.34 1.62
N PRO A 552 33.44 31.05 1.26
CA PRO A 552 34.63 30.55 0.60
C PRO A 552 34.70 31.04 -0.86
N LEU A 553 35.91 31.07 -1.43
CA LEU A 553 36.13 31.32 -2.86
C LEU A 553 35.97 30.04 -3.72
N ALA A 554 36.03 28.88 -3.08
CA ALA A 554 35.72 27.55 -3.61
C ALA A 554 35.67 26.63 -2.37
N THR A 555 34.92 25.54 -2.41
CA THR A 555 34.94 24.53 -1.36
C THR A 555 35.05 23.15 -1.97
N SER A 556 35.67 22.21 -1.27
CA SER A 556 35.39 20.80 -1.51
C SER A 556 34.32 20.36 -0.54
N TYR A 557 33.56 19.37 -0.95
CA TYR A 557 32.78 18.56 -0.06
C TYR A 557 33.31 17.12 -0.08
N ILE A 558 33.32 16.50 1.09
CA ILE A 558 33.84 15.16 1.36
C ILE A 558 32.79 14.47 2.22
N HIS A 559 32.56 13.19 1.98
CA HIS A 559 31.80 12.34 2.90
C HIS A 559 32.50 11.00 3.01
N PHE A 560 32.29 10.33 4.13
CA PHE A 560 32.79 8.99 4.36
C PHE A 560 31.77 8.23 5.20
N MET A 561 31.73 6.92 5.00
CA MET A 561 30.79 6.03 5.68
C MET A 561 31.57 4.90 6.35
N CYS A 562 31.13 4.51 7.54
CA CYS A 562 31.56 3.25 8.15
C CYS A 562 30.76 2.09 7.52
N GLU A 563 30.92 0.87 8.05
CA GLU A 563 29.95 -0.20 7.79
C GLU A 563 28.59 0.19 8.42
N ASN A 564 28.48 0.30 9.75
CA ASN A 564 27.21 0.69 10.41
C ASN A 564 27.00 2.21 10.51
N HIS A 565 25.81 2.64 10.93
CA HIS A 565 25.49 4.04 11.21
C HIS A 565 26.26 4.52 12.43
N GLU A 566 26.93 5.67 12.31
CA GLU A 566 27.83 6.15 13.36
C GLU A 566 27.76 7.66 13.54
N VAL A 567 27.71 8.09 14.80
CA VAL A 567 28.05 9.47 15.16
C VAL A 567 29.56 9.56 15.40
N VAL A 568 30.27 10.24 14.51
CA VAL A 568 31.72 10.44 14.56
C VAL A 568 32.10 11.73 15.27
N LEU A 569 33.34 11.79 15.78
CA LEU A 569 33.87 12.96 16.47
C LEU A 569 34.64 13.88 15.51
N SER A 570 34.02 15.01 15.13
CA SER A 570 34.51 16.01 14.17
C SER A 570 34.83 17.33 14.87
N ASN A 571 36.11 17.71 14.96
CA ASN A 571 36.60 18.85 15.77
C ASN A 571 35.99 18.84 17.19
N GLU A 572 36.00 17.66 17.83
CA GLU A 572 35.41 17.35 19.14
C GLU A 572 33.87 17.53 19.25
N ALA A 573 33.17 17.93 18.17
CA ALA A 573 31.71 17.86 18.10
C ALA A 573 31.26 16.51 17.54
N TRP A 574 30.19 15.97 18.11
CA TRP A 574 29.56 14.75 17.60
C TRP A 574 28.71 15.09 16.38
N THR A 575 29.06 14.52 15.24
CA THR A 575 28.43 14.74 13.93
C THR A 575 28.19 13.41 13.26
N GLU A 576 27.21 13.34 12.38
CA GLU A 576 26.79 12.06 11.81
C GLU A 576 27.53 11.70 10.53
N THR A 577 27.97 10.44 10.38
CA THR A 577 28.19 9.87 9.04
C THR A 577 26.86 9.29 8.56
N PHE A 578 26.10 10.10 7.82
CA PHE A 578 24.89 9.63 7.10
C PHE A 578 25.19 8.34 6.32
N GLN A 579 24.21 7.44 6.27
CA GLN A 579 24.23 6.25 5.43
C GLN A 579 22.88 6.04 4.70
N PRO A 580 22.91 5.61 3.43
CA PRO A 580 21.70 5.28 2.67
C PRO A 580 21.33 3.80 2.86
N GLY A 581 20.46 3.50 3.83
CA GLY A 581 19.79 2.20 3.95
C GLY A 581 18.32 2.42 4.31
N ALA A 582 17.41 1.50 3.98
CA ALA A 582 15.95 1.73 4.04
C ALA A 582 15.45 2.40 5.34
N ALA A 583 15.68 1.77 6.51
CA ALA A 583 15.33 2.35 7.82
C ALA A 583 16.15 3.60 8.22
N SER A 584 17.25 3.88 7.52
CA SER A 584 18.02 5.13 7.63
C SER A 584 17.51 6.22 6.68
N MET A 585 16.68 5.84 5.70
CA MET A 585 16.12 6.69 4.66
C MET A 585 14.63 7.00 4.89
N SER A 586 13.98 6.47 5.93
CA SER A 586 12.68 6.97 6.43
C SER A 586 12.85 8.04 7.53
N GLY A 587 13.82 7.90 8.44
CA GLY A 587 13.95 8.75 9.64
C GLY A 587 14.61 10.14 9.48
N LEU A 588 14.75 10.69 8.27
CA LEU A 588 15.49 11.94 8.00
C LEU A 588 14.58 13.00 7.39
N GLU A 589 14.85 14.30 7.62
CA GLU A 589 14.27 15.35 6.76
C GLU A 589 14.88 15.20 5.35
N ASN A 590 14.07 15.24 4.29
CA ASN A 590 14.49 14.94 2.89
C ASN A 590 15.79 15.63 2.49
N GLY A 591 15.85 16.94 2.76
CA GLY A 591 16.99 17.62 3.35
C GLY A 591 18.34 16.89 3.36
N GLN A 592 18.43 15.81 4.10
CA GLN A 592 19.68 15.15 4.40
C GLN A 592 20.15 14.13 3.36
N ARG A 593 19.43 13.89 2.26
CA ARG A 593 19.69 12.77 1.35
C ARG A 593 20.48 13.19 0.09
N ASP A 594 20.08 14.27 -0.55
CA ASP A 594 20.34 14.51 -1.98
C ASP A 594 21.65 15.29 -2.32
N GLU A 595 22.27 16.00 -1.38
CA GLU A 595 23.62 16.61 -1.57
C GLU A 595 24.69 15.54 -1.45
N ILE A 596 24.43 14.46 -0.70
CA ILE A 596 25.35 13.32 -0.64
C ILE A 596 25.42 12.67 -2.00
N LEU A 597 24.27 12.50 -2.67
CA LEU A 597 24.20 11.91 -4.01
C LEU A 597 24.66 12.91 -5.10
N THR A 598 24.28 14.18 -5.01
CA THR A 598 24.78 15.27 -5.90
C THR A 598 26.31 15.41 -5.84
N LEU A 599 26.91 15.20 -4.67
CA LEU A 599 28.35 15.32 -4.47
C LEU A 599 29.09 13.99 -4.68
N PHE A 600 28.47 12.84 -4.38
CA PHE A 600 29.07 11.50 -4.53
C PHE A 600 28.08 10.48 -5.15
N PRO A 601 27.90 10.53 -6.49
CA PRO A 601 26.95 9.66 -7.19
C PRO A 601 27.28 8.16 -7.07
N GLU A 602 28.52 7.79 -6.73
CA GLU A 602 28.98 6.40 -6.62
C GLU A 602 28.35 5.60 -5.46
N LEU A 603 27.60 6.25 -4.57
CA LEU A 603 26.89 5.60 -3.46
C LEU A 603 25.60 4.89 -3.86
N ALA A 604 25.00 5.25 -5.00
CA ALA A 604 23.74 4.71 -5.50
C ALA A 604 23.87 3.31 -6.15
N THR A 605 24.64 2.40 -5.55
CA THR A 605 24.80 1.02 -6.07
C THR A 605 24.22 0.02 -5.07
N ALA A 606 23.70 -1.11 -5.56
CA ALA A 606 23.06 -2.15 -4.73
C ALA A 606 23.95 -2.68 -3.56
N LYS A 607 25.27 -2.50 -3.62
CA LYS A 607 26.19 -2.86 -2.53
C LYS A 607 26.29 -1.79 -1.42
N GLY A 608 25.76 -0.59 -1.67
CA GLY A 608 25.72 0.52 -0.71
C GLY A 608 24.41 0.58 0.10
N MET A 609 23.33 0.00 -0.41
CA MET A 609 21.97 0.18 0.13
C MET A 609 21.48 -0.91 1.09
N ASN A 610 22.05 -2.12 1.03
CA ASN A 610 21.37 -3.32 1.54
C ASN A 610 21.72 -3.80 2.97
N ASP A 611 22.60 -3.11 3.73
CA ASP A 611 23.21 -3.71 4.94
C ASP A 611 22.96 -2.96 6.29
N TYR A 612 22.34 -1.76 6.35
CA TYR A 612 22.49 -0.86 7.55
C TYR A 612 21.22 -0.14 8.09
N ILE A 613 21.14 -0.03 9.43
CA ILE A 613 20.00 0.45 10.23
C ILE A 613 20.34 1.79 10.95
N SER A 614 19.37 2.70 11.10
CA SER A 614 19.50 3.98 11.85
C SER A 614 18.74 3.98 13.19
N ALA A 615 19.19 4.82 14.14
CA ALA A 615 18.43 5.20 15.32
C ALA A 615 18.91 6.52 15.95
N ARG A 616 18.06 7.58 15.95
CA ARG A 616 17.98 8.74 16.89
C ARG A 616 17.05 9.84 16.32
N LYS A 617 16.36 10.59 17.18
CA LYS A 617 15.41 11.65 16.75
C LYS A 617 16.10 12.91 16.21
N THR A 618 15.63 13.39 15.05
CA THR A 618 16.08 14.63 14.38
C THR A 618 15.08 15.76 14.63
N LEU A 619 15.57 17.01 14.78
CA LEU A 619 14.73 18.18 15.11
C LEU A 619 14.46 19.11 13.93
N LYS A 620 13.17 19.43 13.73
CA LYS A 620 12.70 20.45 12.79
C LYS A 620 13.25 21.84 13.18
N LYS A 621 13.29 22.77 12.22
CA LYS A 621 13.88 24.12 12.34
C LYS A 621 13.39 24.94 13.54
N HIS A 622 12.12 24.80 13.90
CA HIS A 622 11.51 25.54 15.01
C HIS A 622 11.80 24.88 16.36
N GLU A 623 11.87 23.55 16.41
CA GLU A 623 12.26 22.75 17.58
C GLU A 623 13.72 22.97 17.96
N THR A 624 14.62 23.00 16.97
CA THR A 624 16.04 23.36 17.14
C THR A 624 16.18 24.75 17.81
N ARG A 625 15.33 25.71 17.43
CA ARG A 625 15.29 27.04 18.07
C ARG A 625 14.70 27.01 19.47
N LEU A 626 13.67 26.21 19.73
CA LEU A 626 13.09 26.01 21.06
C LEU A 626 14.14 25.48 22.05
N LEU A 627 14.95 24.52 21.59
CA LEU A 627 16.05 23.92 22.36
C LEU A 627 17.16 24.93 22.68
N MET A 628 17.54 25.75 21.69
CA MET A 628 18.65 26.71 21.76
C MET A 628 18.26 28.09 22.32
N ALA A 629 16.98 28.38 22.54
CA ALA A 629 16.49 29.65 23.09
C ALA A 629 16.77 29.78 24.59
N SER A 630 17.92 30.37 24.95
CA SER A 630 18.34 30.68 26.33
C SER A 630 17.44 31.66 27.06
#